data_AF-A0A524M113-F1
#
_entry.id   AF-A0A524M113-F1
#
_cell.length_a   1.000
_cell.length_b   1.000
_cell.length_c   1.000
_cell.angle_alpha   90.00
_cell.angle_beta   90.00
_cell.angle_gamma   90.00
#
_symmetry.space_group_name_H-M   'P 1'
#
loop_
_entity.id
_entity.type
_entity.pdbx_description
1 polymer ?
#
loop_
_entity_poly.entity_id
_entity_poly.type
_entity_poly.pdbx_seq_one_letter_code
_entity_poly.pdbx_strand_id
1 'polypeptide(L)'
;MTTTHDESIAAEQPDAFADRVTDLNDAPIRDGAYVLYWMQQSQRAHFNHALEYAVGIANARSLPVVVAFGVTADYPDANERHFRFMLDGLCETSRDIRERGIGFVLRIGKPVDVVLELGRSAAAIVCDRGYLRHQREWRFEVGRSAVCRVVEVESDLVVPVEVASGKQEYAARTIRPRVQRQLGRFLIPLASEPVRVRFDALSPAGEDPLDVAALMRALSPVRGPGTAERFFQGGPGVARSRFREFAMKIDHYEERRNEPSLDVTSGMSPYLHFGQISSLWMALEVGATDFAAALAGGRGRMS
;
A
#
# COMPACT_ATOMS: atom_id res chain seq x y z
N MET A 1 -11.98 -33.19 -1.00
CA MET A 1 -13.03 -32.25 -1.42
C MET A 1 -12.33 -30.93 -1.65
N THR A 2 -12.33 -30.52 -2.91
CA THR A 2 -11.27 -29.76 -3.56
C THR A 2 -11.58 -28.27 -3.48
N THR A 3 -10.62 -27.50 -2.96
CA THR A 3 -10.50 -26.04 -3.05
C THR A 3 -10.30 -25.64 -4.51
N THR A 4 -11.34 -25.17 -5.21
CA THR A 4 -11.26 -24.86 -6.65
C THR A 4 -11.84 -23.50 -7.06
N HIS A 5 -11.89 -22.50 -6.17
CA HIS A 5 -12.35 -21.15 -6.55
C HIS A 5 -11.36 -20.00 -6.27
N ASP A 6 -10.12 -20.28 -5.83
CA ASP A 6 -9.08 -19.24 -5.66
C ASP A 6 -8.15 -19.07 -6.88
N GLU A 7 -8.08 -20.04 -7.79
CA GLU A 7 -7.11 -20.04 -8.90
C GLU A 7 -7.42 -19.03 -10.02
N SER A 8 -8.64 -18.47 -10.09
CA SER A 8 -9.01 -17.58 -11.20
C SER A 8 -8.57 -16.12 -11.03
N ILE A 9 -8.16 -15.70 -9.83
CA ILE A 9 -7.72 -14.33 -9.54
C ILE A 9 -6.26 -14.11 -10.00
N ALA A 10 -5.47 -15.19 -10.07
CA ALA A 10 -4.04 -15.21 -10.38
C ALA A 10 -3.72 -15.49 -11.86
N ALA A 11 -4.71 -15.55 -12.75
CA ALA A 11 -4.52 -16.10 -14.10
C ALA A 11 -3.69 -15.22 -15.06
N GLU A 12 -3.66 -13.89 -14.85
CA GLU A 12 -2.93 -12.97 -15.75
C GLU A 12 -1.53 -12.57 -15.20
N GLN A 13 -1.31 -12.60 -13.87
CA GLN A 13 0.00 -12.35 -13.22
C GLN A 13 0.24 -13.23 -11.96
N PRO A 14 0.35 -14.56 -12.10
CA PRO A 14 0.40 -15.47 -10.95
C PRO A 14 1.59 -15.22 -10.02
N ASP A 15 2.75 -14.88 -10.58
CA ASP A 15 3.97 -14.64 -9.79
C ASP A 15 3.93 -13.32 -9.00
N ALA A 16 3.10 -12.36 -9.40
CA ALA A 16 3.01 -11.06 -8.72
C ALA A 16 2.40 -11.15 -7.32
N PHE A 17 1.55 -12.16 -7.07
CA PHE A 17 0.82 -12.34 -5.82
C PHE A 17 1.32 -13.53 -4.99
N ALA A 18 2.14 -14.41 -5.56
CA ALA A 18 2.69 -15.56 -4.86
C ALA A 18 3.45 -15.14 -3.60
N ASP A 19 3.15 -15.77 -2.47
CA ASP A 19 3.67 -15.47 -1.12
C ASP A 19 3.42 -14.03 -0.61
N ARG A 20 2.51 -13.27 -1.24
CA ARG A 20 2.06 -11.95 -0.76
C ARG A 20 0.69 -11.98 -0.10
N VAL A 21 -0.11 -13.01 -0.39
CA VAL A 21 -1.52 -13.09 -0.03
C VAL A 21 -1.69 -14.00 1.19
N THR A 22 -2.51 -13.57 2.15
CA THR A 22 -2.86 -14.34 3.34
C THR A 22 -4.35 -14.21 3.62
N ASP A 23 -5.07 -15.33 3.65
CA ASP A 23 -6.46 -15.35 4.11
C ASP A 23 -6.51 -15.07 5.62
N LEU A 24 -7.34 -14.11 6.02
CA LEU A 24 -7.57 -13.77 7.44
C LEU A 24 -8.79 -14.49 8.04
N ASN A 25 -9.56 -15.18 7.21
CA ASN A 25 -10.67 -16.04 7.61
C ASN A 25 -11.00 -17.10 6.54
N ASP A 26 -11.83 -18.07 6.93
CA ASP A 26 -12.30 -19.14 6.03
C ASP A 26 -13.68 -18.83 5.40
N ALA A 27 -14.19 -17.61 5.54
CA ALA A 27 -15.49 -17.24 4.99
C ALA A 27 -15.46 -17.29 3.44
N PRO A 28 -16.56 -17.65 2.78
CA PRO A 28 -16.61 -17.63 1.32
C PRO A 28 -16.64 -16.19 0.79
N ILE A 29 -16.20 -16.01 -0.46
CA ILE A 29 -16.52 -14.81 -1.23
C ILE A 29 -18.01 -14.86 -1.57
N ARG A 30 -18.77 -13.87 -1.09
CA ARG A 30 -20.24 -13.82 -1.16
C ARG A 30 -20.73 -13.10 -2.41
N ASP A 31 -22.04 -13.15 -2.62
CA ASP A 31 -22.71 -12.16 -3.47
C ASP A 31 -22.71 -10.82 -2.72
N GLY A 32 -22.20 -9.78 -3.37
CA GLY A 32 -22.09 -8.44 -2.80
C GLY A 32 -22.16 -7.39 -3.90
N ALA A 33 -22.30 -6.13 -3.51
CA ALA A 33 -22.39 -5.00 -4.42
C ALA A 33 -21.03 -4.60 -5.01
N TYR A 34 -19.93 -4.92 -4.32
CA TYR A 34 -18.57 -4.57 -4.71
C TYR A 34 -17.54 -5.47 -4.00
N VAL A 35 -16.29 -5.41 -4.46
CA VAL A 35 -15.12 -5.84 -3.66
C VAL A 35 -14.59 -4.61 -2.91
N LEU A 36 -14.41 -4.74 -1.60
CA LEU A 36 -13.92 -3.67 -0.75
C LEU A 36 -12.41 -3.79 -0.58
N TYR A 37 -11.65 -2.78 -0.99
CA TYR A 37 -10.24 -2.64 -0.59
C TYR A 37 -10.15 -1.70 0.60
N TRP A 38 -9.84 -2.23 1.78
CA TRP A 38 -9.43 -1.45 2.94
C TRP A 38 -7.97 -1.00 2.76
N MET A 39 -7.81 0.23 2.29
CA MET A 39 -6.51 0.88 2.16
C MET A 39 -6.13 1.53 3.49
N GLN A 40 -4.92 1.25 3.99
CA GLN A 40 -4.43 1.79 5.24
C GLN A 40 -2.94 2.13 5.19
N GLN A 41 -2.06 1.16 4.90
CA GLN A 41 -0.62 1.38 4.74
C GLN A 41 -0.26 1.88 3.34
N SER A 42 -0.84 1.30 2.29
CA SER A 42 -0.39 1.51 0.91
C SER A 42 -1.20 2.61 0.19
N GLN A 43 -1.07 3.87 0.61
CA GLN A 43 -1.91 4.99 0.14
C GLN A 43 -1.55 5.49 -1.26
N ARG A 44 -1.70 4.63 -2.27
CA ARG A 44 -1.36 4.90 -3.69
C ARG A 44 -2.20 4.04 -4.63
N ALA A 45 -2.45 4.55 -5.84
CA ALA A 45 -3.20 3.85 -6.89
C ALA A 45 -2.34 2.95 -7.78
N HIS A 46 -1.02 3.17 -7.80
CA HIS A 46 -0.06 2.47 -8.65
C HIS A 46 0.92 1.66 -7.82
N PHE A 47 1.43 0.55 -8.37
CA PHE A 47 2.35 -0.35 -7.65
C PHE A 47 1.78 -0.75 -6.28
N ASN A 48 0.49 -1.06 -6.24
CA ASN A 48 -0.26 -1.47 -5.06
C ASN A 48 -0.84 -2.87 -5.26
N HIS A 49 -0.17 -3.89 -4.74
CA HIS A 49 -0.57 -5.29 -4.89
C HIS A 49 -1.95 -5.56 -4.29
N ALA A 50 -2.30 -4.94 -3.17
CA ALA A 50 -3.60 -5.10 -2.54
C ALA A 50 -4.74 -4.56 -3.42
N LEU A 51 -4.52 -3.40 -4.06
CA LEU A 51 -5.48 -2.83 -5.00
C LEU A 51 -5.64 -3.72 -6.25
N GLU A 52 -4.53 -4.15 -6.86
CA GLU A 52 -4.61 -5.00 -8.06
C GLU A 52 -5.24 -6.37 -7.77
N TYR A 53 -4.96 -6.94 -6.58
CA TYR A 53 -5.61 -8.18 -6.15
C TYR A 53 -7.13 -7.99 -5.97
N ALA A 54 -7.56 -6.87 -5.39
CA ALA A 54 -8.98 -6.51 -5.28
C ALA A 54 -9.64 -6.35 -6.65
N VAL A 55 -8.96 -5.71 -7.61
CA VAL A 55 -9.42 -5.60 -9.01
C VAL A 55 -9.56 -6.98 -9.66
N GLY A 56 -8.61 -7.90 -9.43
CA GLY A 56 -8.68 -9.27 -9.91
C GLY A 56 -9.93 -10.01 -9.41
N ILE A 57 -10.22 -9.96 -8.11
CA ILE A 57 -11.45 -10.54 -7.52
C ILE A 57 -12.69 -9.93 -8.16
N ALA A 58 -12.73 -8.60 -8.27
CA ALA A 58 -13.88 -7.86 -8.78
C ALA A 58 -14.16 -8.19 -10.25
N ASN A 59 -13.11 -8.24 -11.08
CA ASN A 59 -13.18 -8.62 -12.48
C ASN A 59 -13.69 -10.05 -12.67
N ALA A 60 -13.23 -11.00 -11.85
CA ALA A 60 -13.68 -12.39 -11.88
C ALA A 60 -15.16 -12.56 -11.48
N ARG A 61 -15.70 -11.61 -10.71
CA ARG A 61 -17.09 -11.59 -10.25
C ARG A 61 -17.99 -10.59 -10.99
N SER A 62 -17.46 -9.85 -11.97
CA SER A 62 -18.17 -8.75 -12.63
C SER A 62 -18.74 -7.73 -11.63
N LEU A 63 -17.97 -7.41 -10.60
CA LEU A 63 -18.30 -6.41 -9.60
C LEU A 63 -17.40 -5.17 -9.74
N PRO A 64 -17.83 -3.99 -9.30
CA PRO A 64 -16.94 -2.85 -9.14
C PRO A 64 -16.06 -3.01 -7.88
N VAL A 65 -15.00 -2.20 -7.81
CA VAL A 65 -14.15 -2.07 -6.61
C VAL A 65 -14.50 -0.77 -5.88
N VAL A 66 -14.49 -0.82 -4.55
CA VAL A 66 -14.55 0.35 -3.67
C VAL A 66 -13.33 0.34 -2.77
N VAL A 67 -12.55 1.42 -2.79
CA VAL A 67 -11.49 1.68 -1.81
C VAL A 67 -12.10 2.40 -0.62
N ALA A 68 -11.85 1.89 0.57
CA ALA A 68 -12.25 2.51 1.83
C ALA A 68 -11.05 2.94 2.65
N PHE A 69 -11.11 4.16 3.17
CA PHE A 69 -10.12 4.73 4.08
C PHE A 69 -10.83 5.27 5.34
N GLY A 70 -10.62 4.59 6.46
CA GLY A 70 -11.07 5.06 7.78
C GLY A 70 -9.96 5.85 8.45
N VAL A 71 -10.25 7.07 8.91
CA VAL A 71 -9.30 7.94 9.59
C VAL A 71 -9.84 8.39 10.95
N THR A 72 -9.00 8.31 11.98
CA THR A 72 -9.29 8.83 13.31
C THR A 72 -8.15 9.73 13.77
N ALA A 73 -8.47 10.75 14.58
CA ALA A 73 -7.48 11.61 15.22
C ALA A 73 -6.70 10.88 16.34
N ASP A 74 -7.23 9.74 16.82
CA ASP A 74 -6.66 8.97 17.95
C ASP A 74 -5.46 8.09 17.56
N TYR A 75 -4.78 8.40 16.45
CA TYR A 75 -3.61 7.63 16.03
C TYR A 75 -2.41 7.96 16.93
N PRO A 76 -1.72 6.97 17.54
CA PRO A 76 -0.63 7.21 18.48
C PRO A 76 0.43 8.14 17.90
N ASP A 77 0.81 9.16 18.68
CA ASP A 77 1.87 10.14 18.37
C ASP A 77 1.67 10.96 17.08
N ALA A 78 0.48 10.86 16.45
CA ALA A 78 0.13 11.69 15.31
C ALA A 78 -0.27 13.10 15.75
N ASN A 79 0.00 14.07 14.89
CA ASN A 79 -0.31 15.48 15.11
C ASN A 79 -0.66 16.13 13.77
N GLU A 80 -1.04 17.41 13.81
CA GLU A 80 -1.49 18.18 12.65
C GLU A 80 -0.63 17.99 11.38
N ARG A 81 0.70 17.97 11.48
CA ARG A 81 1.58 17.84 10.31
C ARG A 81 1.50 16.46 9.65
N HIS A 82 1.27 15.42 10.44
CA HIS A 82 1.15 14.04 9.97
C HIS A 82 -0.17 13.88 9.22
N PHE A 83 -1.26 14.39 9.80
CA PHE A 83 -2.57 14.38 9.14
C PHE A 83 -2.58 15.24 7.88
N ARG A 84 -2.00 16.43 7.91
CA ARG A 84 -1.90 17.27 6.72
C ARG A 84 -1.20 16.55 5.56
N PHE A 85 0.01 16.02 5.81
CA PHE A 85 0.77 15.30 4.79
C PHE A 85 0.01 14.08 4.25
N MET A 86 -0.65 13.33 5.14
CA MET A 86 -1.47 12.19 4.74
C MET A 86 -2.65 12.62 3.86
N LEU A 87 -3.42 13.64 4.28
CA LEU A 87 -4.61 14.11 3.57
C LEU A 87 -4.27 14.75 2.22
N ASP A 88 -3.16 15.48 2.11
CA ASP A 88 -2.65 15.97 0.83
C ASP A 88 -2.38 14.79 -0.12
N GLY A 89 -1.81 13.69 0.39
CA GLY A 89 -1.61 12.47 -0.39
C GLY A 89 -2.91 11.76 -0.76
N LEU A 90 -3.87 11.66 0.16
CA LEU A 90 -5.18 11.05 -0.12
C LEU A 90 -5.98 11.84 -1.16
N CYS A 91 -5.81 13.15 -1.23
CA CYS A 91 -6.42 13.98 -2.27
C CYS A 91 -5.99 13.47 -3.67
N GLU A 92 -4.69 13.35 -3.93
CA GLU A 92 -4.16 12.82 -5.20
C GLU A 92 -4.55 11.34 -5.39
N THR A 93 -4.31 10.48 -4.38
CA THR A 93 -4.64 9.05 -4.44
C THR A 93 -6.12 8.81 -4.77
N SER A 94 -7.03 9.62 -4.22
CA SER A 94 -8.46 9.51 -4.50
C SER A 94 -8.84 9.93 -5.92
N ARG A 95 -8.06 10.81 -6.56
CA ARG A 95 -8.25 11.17 -7.98
C ARG A 95 -7.78 10.02 -8.86
N ASP A 96 -6.55 9.54 -8.65
CA ASP A 96 -5.96 8.44 -9.41
C ASP A 96 -6.85 7.18 -9.36
N ILE A 97 -7.39 6.84 -8.17
CA ILE A 97 -8.31 5.72 -7.99
C ILE A 97 -9.61 5.94 -8.79
N ARG A 98 -10.21 7.13 -8.71
CA ARG A 98 -11.46 7.44 -9.43
C ARG A 98 -11.29 7.49 -10.94
N GLU A 99 -10.14 7.95 -11.43
CA GLU A 99 -9.80 7.95 -12.86
C GLU A 99 -9.81 6.52 -13.43
N ARG A 100 -9.32 5.54 -12.66
CA ARG A 100 -9.43 4.11 -12.99
C ARG A 100 -10.87 3.57 -13.00
N GLY A 101 -11.86 4.35 -12.57
CA GLY A 101 -13.25 3.93 -12.45
C GLY A 101 -13.56 3.18 -11.16
N ILE A 102 -12.72 3.33 -10.13
CA ILE A 102 -12.86 2.68 -8.83
C ILE A 102 -13.50 3.66 -7.84
N GLY A 103 -14.40 3.16 -7.00
CA GLY A 103 -15.01 3.96 -5.94
C GLY A 103 -14.00 4.32 -4.85
N PHE A 104 -14.13 5.49 -4.24
CA PHE A 104 -13.29 5.90 -3.11
C PHE A 104 -14.14 6.52 -2.01
N VAL A 105 -14.12 5.90 -0.82
CA VAL A 105 -14.89 6.30 0.36
C VAL A 105 -13.92 6.62 1.49
N LEU A 106 -13.93 7.87 1.95
CA LEU A 106 -13.22 8.29 3.15
C LEU A 106 -14.22 8.49 4.28
N ARG A 107 -13.95 7.96 5.48
CA ARG A 107 -14.77 8.21 6.66
C ARG A 107 -13.93 8.58 7.86
N ILE A 108 -14.39 9.58 8.61
CA ILE A 108 -13.84 9.88 9.92
C ILE A 108 -14.46 8.90 10.93
N GLY A 109 -13.63 8.10 11.57
CA GLY A 109 -14.05 7.04 12.48
C GLY A 109 -12.95 6.00 12.68
N LYS A 110 -13.19 5.05 13.58
CA LYS A 110 -12.26 3.94 13.80
C LYS A 110 -12.17 3.10 12.51
N PRO A 111 -10.95 2.77 12.03
CA PRO A 111 -10.78 2.04 10.78
C PRO A 111 -11.54 0.71 10.73
N VAL A 112 -11.52 -0.06 11.83
CA VAL A 112 -12.23 -1.34 11.92
C VAL A 112 -13.74 -1.17 11.74
N ASP A 113 -14.35 -0.21 12.44
CA ASP A 113 -15.80 0.03 12.37
C ASP A 113 -16.22 0.42 10.95
N VAL A 114 -15.47 1.33 10.31
CA VAL A 114 -15.69 1.76 8.92
C VAL A 114 -15.66 0.57 7.97
N VAL A 115 -14.66 -0.29 8.09
CA VAL A 115 -14.46 -1.44 7.19
C VAL A 115 -15.52 -2.51 7.42
N LEU A 116 -15.88 -2.80 8.67
CA LEU A 116 -16.93 -3.76 8.99
C LEU A 116 -18.31 -3.29 8.54
N GLU A 117 -18.60 -1.98 8.61
CA GLU A 117 -19.86 -1.43 8.13
C GLU A 117 -19.97 -1.54 6.59
N LEU A 118 -18.95 -1.06 5.86
CA LEU A 118 -18.90 -1.16 4.40
C LEU A 118 -18.85 -2.64 3.94
N GLY A 119 -18.14 -3.47 4.69
CA GLY A 119 -17.98 -4.90 4.45
C GLY A 119 -19.28 -5.70 4.44
N ARG A 120 -20.38 -5.18 5.03
CA ARG A 120 -21.70 -5.84 5.02
C ARG A 120 -22.26 -6.04 3.62
N SER A 121 -21.94 -5.12 2.71
CA SER A 121 -22.38 -5.18 1.31
C SER A 121 -21.28 -5.70 0.37
N ALA A 122 -20.09 -6.02 0.89
CA ALA A 122 -18.96 -6.44 0.08
C ALA A 122 -18.97 -7.95 -0.18
N ALA A 123 -18.60 -8.35 -1.40
CA ALA A 123 -18.39 -9.75 -1.76
C ALA A 123 -17.15 -10.33 -1.05
N ALA A 124 -16.10 -9.52 -0.92
CA ALA A 124 -14.87 -9.79 -0.20
C ALA A 124 -14.24 -8.48 0.28
N ILE A 125 -13.40 -8.57 1.32
CA ILE A 125 -12.56 -7.49 1.82
C ILE A 125 -11.10 -7.85 1.53
N VAL A 126 -10.39 -6.98 0.84
CA VAL A 126 -8.94 -7.03 0.68
C VAL A 126 -8.35 -5.92 1.54
N CYS A 127 -7.25 -6.18 2.25
CA CYS A 127 -6.53 -5.17 3.01
C CYS A 127 -5.03 -5.23 2.71
N ASP A 128 -4.37 -4.07 2.74
CA ASP A 128 -2.91 -4.05 2.71
C ASP A 128 -2.33 -4.50 4.06
N ARG A 129 -1.06 -4.86 4.07
CA ARG A 129 -0.42 -5.43 5.25
C ARG A 129 -0.18 -4.43 6.38
N GLY A 130 -0.42 -4.86 7.63
CA GLY A 130 -0.11 -4.09 8.84
C GLY A 130 1.06 -4.67 9.63
N TYR A 131 2.07 -3.86 9.95
CA TYR A 131 3.28 -4.33 10.64
C TYR A 131 3.25 -4.10 12.15
N LEU A 132 2.63 -3.01 12.58
CA LEU A 132 2.59 -2.63 13.99
C LEU A 132 1.52 -3.44 14.75
N ARG A 133 1.69 -3.57 16.07
CA ARG A 133 0.81 -4.38 16.92
C ARG A 133 -0.68 -4.03 16.72
N HIS A 134 -1.05 -2.75 16.83
CA HIS A 134 -2.43 -2.29 16.66
C HIS A 134 -2.97 -2.55 15.25
N GLN A 135 -2.12 -2.41 14.23
CA GLN A 135 -2.49 -2.66 12.83
C GLN A 135 -2.83 -4.15 12.60
N ARG A 136 -2.07 -5.05 13.23
CA ARG A 136 -2.31 -6.50 13.20
C ARG A 136 -3.57 -6.88 13.98
N GLU A 137 -3.77 -6.26 15.15
CA GLU A 137 -4.98 -6.43 15.96
C GLU A 137 -6.24 -6.02 15.19
N TRP A 138 -6.22 -4.88 14.50
CA TRP A 138 -7.35 -4.43 13.67
C TRP A 138 -7.68 -5.42 12.54
N ARG A 139 -6.67 -5.96 11.86
CA ARG A 139 -6.86 -6.94 10.77
C ARG A 139 -7.39 -8.26 11.30
N PHE A 140 -6.90 -8.72 12.45
CA PHE A 140 -7.45 -9.87 13.14
C PHE A 140 -8.92 -9.67 13.52
N GLU A 141 -9.27 -8.49 14.04
CA GLU A 141 -10.65 -8.15 14.39
C GLU A 141 -11.58 -8.12 13.17
N VAL A 142 -11.13 -7.51 12.06
CA VAL A 142 -11.87 -7.52 10.79
C VAL A 142 -12.03 -8.94 10.26
N GLY A 143 -10.97 -9.75 10.21
CA GLY A 143 -11.02 -11.15 9.77
C GLY A 143 -12.03 -11.97 10.57
N ARG A 144 -12.05 -11.81 11.90
CA ARG A 144 -12.97 -12.52 12.79
C ARG A 144 -14.43 -12.07 12.68
N SER A 145 -14.67 -10.80 12.37
CA SER A 145 -16.00 -10.18 12.49
C SER A 145 -16.69 -9.94 11.15
N ALA A 146 -15.92 -9.93 10.05
CA ALA A 146 -16.46 -9.75 8.71
C ALA A 146 -17.37 -10.92 8.32
N VAL A 147 -18.42 -10.59 7.56
CA VAL A 147 -19.41 -11.56 7.11
C VAL A 147 -19.05 -12.21 5.77
N CYS A 148 -17.91 -11.85 5.18
CA CYS A 148 -17.39 -12.33 3.90
C CYS A 148 -15.89 -12.63 3.99
N ARG A 149 -15.30 -13.18 2.93
CA ARG A 149 -13.86 -13.43 2.83
C ARG A 149 -13.06 -12.16 3.14
N VAL A 150 -12.05 -12.28 4.00
CA VAL A 150 -11.05 -11.23 4.26
C VAL A 150 -9.66 -11.73 3.88
N VAL A 151 -8.95 -10.94 3.08
CA VAL A 151 -7.60 -11.25 2.60
C VAL A 151 -6.65 -10.09 2.90
N GLU A 152 -5.46 -10.40 3.41
CA GLU A 152 -4.34 -9.47 3.56
C GLU A 152 -3.35 -9.64 2.39
N VAL A 153 -2.85 -8.54 1.84
CA VAL A 153 -1.88 -8.54 0.73
C VAL A 153 -0.68 -7.65 1.03
N GLU A 154 0.52 -8.23 0.95
CA GLU A 154 1.79 -7.52 1.04
C GLU A 154 2.01 -6.61 -0.17
N SER A 155 2.05 -5.30 0.06
CA SER A 155 2.15 -4.30 -1.01
C SER A 155 3.35 -3.36 -0.85
N ASP A 156 3.94 -3.27 0.34
CA ASP A 156 4.92 -2.23 0.69
C ASP A 156 6.37 -2.72 0.72
N LEU A 157 6.60 -4.04 0.70
CA LEU A 157 7.94 -4.63 0.59
C LEU A 157 8.17 -5.26 -0.78
N VAL A 158 9.42 -5.13 -1.25
CA VAL A 158 9.90 -5.91 -2.41
C VAL A 158 9.79 -7.40 -2.11
N VAL A 159 10.46 -7.88 -1.06
CA VAL A 159 10.38 -9.28 -0.62
C VAL A 159 9.53 -9.35 0.66
N PRO A 160 8.43 -10.14 0.70
CA PRO A 160 7.62 -10.32 1.90
C PRO A 160 8.44 -10.82 3.09
N VAL A 161 8.07 -10.40 4.30
CA VAL A 161 8.86 -10.66 5.53
C VAL A 161 9.08 -12.16 5.77
N GLU A 162 8.03 -12.97 5.65
CA GLU A 162 8.05 -14.42 5.87
C GLU A 162 8.91 -15.15 4.84
N VAL A 163 8.95 -14.62 3.62
CA VAL A 163 9.77 -15.15 2.53
C VAL A 163 11.25 -14.79 2.75
N ALA A 164 11.50 -13.57 3.22
CA ALA A 164 12.85 -13.12 3.53
C ALA A 164 13.46 -13.93 4.69
N SER A 165 12.70 -14.18 5.77
CA SER A 165 13.14 -15.05 6.87
C SER A 165 11.97 -15.51 7.74
N GLY A 166 11.97 -16.80 8.10
CA GLY A 166 11.04 -17.36 9.10
C GLY A 166 11.39 -17.03 10.56
N LYS A 167 12.35 -16.14 10.81
CA LYS A 167 12.75 -15.70 12.15
C LYS A 167 13.29 -14.28 12.17
N GLN A 168 13.33 -13.67 13.35
CA GLN A 168 14.04 -12.41 13.55
C GLN A 168 15.54 -12.58 13.23
N GLU A 169 16.06 -11.68 12.40
CA GLU A 169 17.48 -11.60 12.07
C GLU A 169 18.16 -10.57 12.97
N TYR A 170 19.34 -10.91 13.49
CA TYR A 170 20.03 -10.08 14.49
C TYR A 170 20.95 -9.02 13.87
N ALA A 171 21.24 -9.09 12.56
CA ALA A 171 22.11 -8.13 11.88
C ALA A 171 21.81 -8.02 10.38
N ALA A 172 22.16 -6.88 9.79
CA ALA A 172 22.07 -6.66 8.35
C ALA A 172 22.82 -7.74 7.54
N ARG A 173 23.97 -8.21 8.03
CA ARG A 173 24.78 -9.25 7.37
C ARG A 173 24.08 -10.61 7.27
N THR A 174 23.07 -10.89 8.10
CA THR A 174 22.35 -12.17 8.08
C THR A 174 21.07 -12.12 7.26
N ILE A 175 20.35 -10.99 7.29
CA ILE A 175 19.14 -10.79 6.48
C ILE A 175 19.46 -10.51 5.01
N ARG A 176 20.51 -9.72 4.72
CA ARG A 176 20.88 -9.31 3.35
C ARG A 176 20.98 -10.47 2.35
N PRO A 177 21.76 -11.54 2.60
CA PRO A 177 21.86 -12.63 1.64
C PRO A 177 20.54 -13.39 1.45
N ARG A 178 19.63 -13.39 2.44
CA ARG A 178 18.32 -14.04 2.32
C ARG A 178 17.40 -13.24 1.39
N VAL A 179 17.33 -11.92 1.59
CA VAL A 179 16.59 -11.01 0.70
C VAL A 179 17.16 -11.07 -0.71
N GLN A 180 18.49 -10.98 -0.87
CA GLN A 180 19.14 -11.00 -2.18
C GLN A 180 18.84 -12.25 -3.01
N ARG A 181 18.73 -13.43 -2.37
CA ARG A 181 18.34 -14.66 -3.07
C ARG A 181 16.92 -14.64 -3.62
N GLN A 182 16.05 -13.81 -3.07
CA GLN A 182 14.65 -13.70 -3.47
C GLN A 182 14.41 -12.57 -4.46
N LEU A 183 15.37 -11.65 -4.65
CA LEU A 183 15.18 -10.48 -5.53
C LEU A 183 14.79 -10.87 -6.96
N GLY A 184 15.40 -11.91 -7.53
CA GLY A 184 15.06 -12.36 -8.89
C GLY A 184 13.59 -12.79 -9.06
N ARG A 185 12.92 -13.19 -7.97
CA ARG A 185 11.51 -13.58 -7.97
C ARG A 185 10.56 -12.41 -7.73
N PHE A 186 10.94 -11.47 -6.86
CA PHE A 186 10.02 -10.43 -6.39
C PHE A 186 10.29 -9.04 -6.94
N LEU A 187 11.44 -8.81 -7.56
CA LEU A 187 11.77 -7.55 -8.22
C LEU A 187 11.24 -7.54 -9.65
N ILE A 188 9.93 -7.73 -9.77
CA ILE A 188 9.19 -7.75 -11.03
C ILE A 188 8.24 -6.54 -11.09
N PRO A 189 8.02 -5.92 -12.26
CA PRO A 189 7.01 -4.88 -12.40
C PRO A 189 5.61 -5.38 -12.04
N LEU A 190 4.81 -4.55 -11.37
CA LEU A 190 3.39 -4.80 -11.15
C LEU A 190 2.60 -4.01 -12.20
N ALA A 191 1.81 -4.70 -13.03
CA ALA A 191 0.93 -4.00 -13.96
C ALA A 191 -0.37 -3.60 -13.28
N SER A 192 -0.99 -2.52 -13.77
CA SER A 192 -2.35 -2.17 -13.37
C SER A 192 -3.36 -2.93 -14.22
N GLU A 193 -4.24 -3.67 -13.55
CA GLU A 193 -5.30 -4.42 -14.19
C GLU A 193 -6.43 -3.47 -14.65
N PRO A 194 -6.99 -3.67 -15.87
CA PRO A 194 -8.15 -2.92 -16.33
C PRO A 194 -9.38 -3.21 -15.46
N VAL A 195 -10.08 -2.16 -15.04
CA VAL A 195 -11.34 -2.28 -14.30
C VAL A 195 -12.48 -2.58 -15.28
N ARG A 196 -13.09 -3.77 -15.19
CA ARG A 196 -14.15 -4.21 -16.12
C ARG A 196 -15.52 -3.62 -15.80
N VAL A 197 -15.79 -3.35 -14.53
CA VAL A 197 -17.05 -2.74 -14.07
C VAL A 197 -16.71 -1.46 -13.33
N ARG A 198 -17.10 -0.32 -13.90
CA ARG A 198 -16.89 0.99 -13.28
C ARG A 198 -17.83 1.15 -12.10
N PHE A 199 -17.35 1.88 -11.10
CA PHE A 199 -18.14 2.22 -9.93
C PHE A 199 -19.06 3.41 -10.24
N ASP A 200 -20.37 3.14 -10.35
CA ASP A 200 -21.36 4.15 -10.73
C ASP A 200 -22.13 4.66 -9.50
N ALA A 201 -21.89 5.94 -9.18
CA ALA A 201 -22.63 6.95 -8.37
C ALA A 201 -23.32 6.60 -7.02
N LEU A 202 -23.73 5.37 -6.71
CA LEU A 202 -24.20 5.01 -5.36
C LEU A 202 -23.00 4.70 -4.46
N SER A 203 -22.12 5.69 -4.30
CA SER A 203 -21.03 5.60 -3.34
C SER A 203 -21.59 5.49 -1.93
N PRO A 204 -21.12 4.54 -1.11
CA PRO A 204 -21.34 4.63 0.32
C PRO A 204 -20.95 6.02 0.79
N ALA A 205 -21.81 6.67 1.58
CA ALA A 205 -21.55 8.03 2.04
C ALA A 205 -20.19 8.13 2.75
N GLY A 206 -19.50 9.24 2.53
CA GLY A 206 -18.19 9.54 3.09
C GLY A 206 -17.85 11.02 2.93
N GLU A 207 -16.74 11.42 3.52
CA GLU A 207 -16.20 12.76 3.40
C GLU A 207 -15.57 12.99 2.02
N ASP A 208 -15.48 14.25 1.60
CA ASP A 208 -14.79 14.62 0.37
C ASP A 208 -13.26 14.68 0.60
N PRO A 209 -12.46 13.76 0.01
CA PRO A 209 -11.00 13.80 0.13
C PRO A 209 -10.36 15.01 -0.56
N LEU A 210 -11.12 15.77 -1.38
CA LEU A 210 -10.62 16.97 -2.03
C LEU A 210 -10.70 18.22 -1.13
N ASP A 211 -11.54 18.21 -0.08
CA ASP A 211 -11.61 19.28 0.91
C ASP A 211 -10.77 18.95 2.15
N VAL A 212 -9.44 18.99 1.97
CA VAL A 212 -8.46 18.77 3.05
C VAL A 212 -8.70 19.74 4.22
N ALA A 213 -9.16 20.96 3.95
CA ALA A 213 -9.42 21.94 5.01
C ALA A 213 -10.62 21.54 5.88
N ALA A 214 -11.70 21.04 5.29
CA ALA A 214 -12.83 20.48 6.04
C ALA A 214 -12.43 19.24 6.84
N LEU A 215 -11.66 18.34 6.24
CA LEU A 215 -11.17 17.13 6.93
C LEU A 215 -10.30 17.46 8.14
N MET A 216 -9.38 18.42 8.00
CA MET A 216 -8.55 18.88 9.12
C MET A 216 -9.40 19.50 10.25
N ARG A 217 -10.44 20.28 9.91
CA ARG A 217 -11.37 20.83 10.90
C ARG A 217 -12.16 19.74 11.62
N ALA A 218 -12.65 18.75 10.88
CA ALA A 218 -13.46 17.66 11.41
C ALA A 218 -12.65 16.68 12.26
N LEU A 219 -11.42 16.36 11.86
CA LEU A 219 -10.50 15.52 12.64
C LEU A 219 -9.99 16.23 13.89
N SER A 220 -9.74 17.54 13.81
CA SER A 220 -9.19 18.34 14.92
C SER A 220 -7.96 17.70 15.61
N PRO A 221 -6.90 17.34 14.85
CA PRO A 221 -5.75 16.65 15.41
C PRO A 221 -5.00 17.53 16.41
N VAL A 222 -4.30 16.90 17.35
CA VAL A 222 -3.45 17.60 18.31
C VAL A 222 -2.42 18.44 17.56
N ARG A 223 -2.24 19.70 17.99
CA ARG A 223 -1.25 20.60 17.41
C ARG A 223 0.16 20.08 17.68
N GLY A 224 1.00 20.07 16.64
CA GLY A 224 2.41 19.69 16.73
C GLY A 224 3.36 20.88 16.62
N PRO A 225 4.69 20.64 16.62
CA PRO A 225 5.66 21.63 16.18
C PRO A 225 5.32 22.09 14.75
N GLY A 226 5.67 23.34 14.40
CA GLY A 226 5.28 24.01 13.16
C GLY A 226 5.56 23.28 11.83
N THR A 227 5.14 23.91 10.74
CA THR A 227 4.84 23.26 9.45
C THR A 227 6.01 22.50 8.81
N ALA A 228 5.79 21.20 8.55
CA ALA A 228 6.61 20.40 7.63
C ALA A 228 6.33 20.72 6.15
N GLU A 229 5.20 21.38 5.89
CA GLU A 229 4.66 21.70 4.55
C GLU A 229 5.64 22.48 3.66
N ARG A 230 6.53 23.28 4.27
CA ARG A 230 7.57 24.00 3.52
C ARG A 230 8.55 23.07 2.80
N PHE A 231 8.75 21.86 3.33
CA PHE A 231 9.76 20.91 2.86
C PHE A 231 9.15 19.65 2.24
N PHE A 232 7.94 19.30 2.67
CA PHE A 232 7.26 18.07 2.31
C PHE A 232 5.78 18.34 2.04
N GLN A 233 5.38 18.13 0.80
CA GLN A 233 3.99 18.00 0.40
C GLN A 233 3.67 16.52 0.18
N GLY A 234 2.54 16.05 0.71
CA GLY A 234 2.05 14.70 0.47
C GLY A 234 1.51 14.54 -0.94
N GLY A 235 1.60 13.33 -1.49
CA GLY A 235 1.16 13.03 -2.86
C GLY A 235 2.04 11.96 -3.52
N PRO A 236 1.45 10.89 -4.08
CA PRO A 236 2.20 9.91 -4.87
C PRO A 236 3.00 10.52 -6.02
N GLY A 237 2.47 11.53 -6.71
CA GLY A 237 3.13 12.22 -7.81
C GLY A 237 4.28 13.09 -7.33
N VAL A 238 4.10 13.79 -6.21
CA VAL A 238 5.18 14.53 -5.54
C VAL A 238 6.32 13.58 -5.15
N ALA A 239 5.98 12.42 -4.58
CA ALA A 239 6.94 11.38 -4.21
C ALA A 239 7.76 10.89 -5.42
N ARG A 240 7.08 10.55 -6.53
CA ARG A 240 7.73 10.08 -7.76
C ARG A 240 8.66 11.12 -8.36
N SER A 241 8.22 12.38 -8.46
CA SER A 241 9.05 13.47 -9.00
C SER A 241 10.29 13.68 -8.15
N ARG A 242 10.15 13.75 -6.82
CA ARG A 242 11.27 13.91 -5.90
C ARG A 242 12.24 12.73 -5.94
N PHE A 243 11.73 11.50 -6.07
CA PHE A 243 12.60 10.33 -6.19
C PHE A 243 13.39 10.33 -7.50
N ARG A 244 12.78 10.74 -8.61
CA ARG A 244 13.49 10.86 -9.90
C ARG A 244 14.62 11.88 -9.85
N GLU A 245 14.39 13.02 -9.21
CA GLU A 245 15.46 14.01 -8.98
C GLU A 245 16.61 13.45 -8.14
N PHE A 246 16.30 12.64 -7.12
CA PHE A 246 17.31 11.94 -6.34
C PHE A 246 18.05 10.88 -7.17
N ALA A 247 17.34 10.09 -7.98
CA ALA A 247 17.92 9.03 -8.81
C ALA A 247 18.98 9.57 -9.79
N MET A 248 18.80 10.79 -10.31
CA MET A 248 19.80 11.46 -11.15
C MET A 248 21.11 11.81 -10.42
N LYS A 249 21.12 11.81 -9.09
CA LYS A 249 22.26 12.19 -8.23
C LYS A 249 22.76 11.03 -7.38
N ILE A 250 22.28 9.81 -7.64
CA ILE A 250 22.47 8.64 -6.77
C ILE A 250 23.95 8.28 -6.60
N ASP A 251 24.79 8.54 -7.61
CA ASP A 251 26.24 8.28 -7.56
C ASP A 251 26.94 9.05 -6.44
N HIS A 252 26.43 10.23 -6.06
CA HIS A 252 26.99 11.03 -4.97
C HIS A 252 26.47 10.62 -3.59
N TYR A 253 25.48 9.72 -3.51
CA TYR A 253 24.85 9.33 -2.25
C TYR A 253 25.79 8.51 -1.37
N GLU A 254 26.53 7.56 -1.94
CA GLU A 254 27.39 6.65 -1.16
C GLU A 254 28.44 7.42 -0.36
N GLU A 255 29.12 8.36 -1.00
CA GLU A 255 30.21 9.15 -0.41
C GLU A 255 29.72 10.19 0.59
N ARG A 256 28.51 10.75 0.38
CA ARG A 256 28.07 11.99 1.06
C ARG A 256 26.91 11.81 2.03
N ARG A 257 26.23 10.66 2.06
CA ARG A 257 25.02 10.43 2.89
C ARG A 257 25.21 10.65 4.39
N ASN A 258 26.45 10.60 4.88
CA ASN A 258 26.75 10.80 6.30
C ASN A 258 26.98 12.28 6.66
N GLU A 259 26.98 13.19 5.69
CA GLU A 259 27.21 14.63 5.88
C GLU A 259 25.87 15.39 6.00
N PRO A 260 25.42 15.75 7.22
CA PRO A 260 24.09 16.32 7.42
C PRO A 260 23.91 17.72 6.81
N SER A 261 25.01 18.42 6.54
CA SER A 261 25.00 19.72 5.86
C SER A 261 24.76 19.62 4.35
N LEU A 262 24.84 18.42 3.78
CA LEU A 262 24.63 18.17 2.36
C LEU A 262 23.21 17.63 2.14
N ASP A 263 22.45 18.29 1.26
CA ASP A 263 21.12 17.83 0.85
C ASP A 263 21.23 16.71 -0.19
N VAL A 264 21.72 15.54 0.25
CA VAL A 264 22.05 14.40 -0.61
C VAL A 264 21.19 13.17 -0.34
N THR A 265 20.36 13.18 0.71
CA THR A 265 19.44 12.06 0.99
C THR A 265 18.19 12.15 0.12
N SER A 266 17.52 11.02 -0.11
CA SER A 266 16.34 10.99 -0.99
C SER A 266 15.14 11.76 -0.43
N GLY A 267 15.06 11.96 0.89
CA GLY A 267 13.87 12.53 1.54
C GLY A 267 12.61 11.66 1.39
N MET A 268 12.76 10.36 1.09
CA MET A 268 11.63 9.47 0.80
C MET A 268 10.91 8.90 2.03
N SER A 269 11.46 9.07 3.23
CA SER A 269 10.91 8.45 4.43
C SER A 269 9.46 8.83 4.74
N PRO A 270 8.98 10.08 4.55
CA PRO A 270 7.57 10.39 4.78
C PRO A 270 6.66 9.70 3.76
N TYR A 271 7.08 9.65 2.49
CA TYR A 271 6.31 9.01 1.42
C TYR A 271 6.23 7.49 1.57
N LEU A 272 7.32 6.85 1.99
CA LEU A 272 7.35 5.43 2.32
C LEU A 272 6.51 5.12 3.57
N HIS A 273 6.57 5.98 4.59
CA HIS A 273 5.80 5.82 5.83
C HIS A 273 4.28 5.80 5.59
N PHE A 274 3.79 6.68 4.71
CA PHE A 274 2.37 6.72 4.33
C PHE A 274 2.04 5.83 3.13
N GLY A 275 3.01 5.08 2.59
CA GLY A 275 2.83 4.26 1.39
C GLY A 275 2.38 5.05 0.15
N GLN A 276 2.72 6.33 0.08
CA GLN A 276 2.47 7.18 -1.10
C GLN A 276 3.40 6.81 -2.27
N ILE A 277 4.45 6.04 -2.02
CA ILE A 277 5.36 5.49 -3.04
C ILE A 277 5.69 4.02 -2.72
N SER A 278 5.81 3.20 -3.76
CA SER A 278 6.20 1.78 -3.60
C SER A 278 7.72 1.64 -3.57
N SER A 279 8.25 0.86 -2.61
CA SER A 279 9.67 0.51 -2.61
C SER A 279 10.07 -0.33 -3.83
N LEU A 280 9.14 -1.13 -4.36
CA LEU A 280 9.34 -1.91 -5.59
C LEU A 280 9.50 -0.97 -6.78
N TRP A 281 8.61 0.01 -6.94
CA TRP A 281 8.73 1.01 -7.99
C TRP A 281 10.07 1.75 -7.91
N MET A 282 10.46 2.21 -6.71
CA MET A 282 11.73 2.91 -6.51
C MET A 282 12.93 2.03 -6.89
N ALA A 283 12.92 0.75 -6.51
CA ALA A 283 14.01 -0.18 -6.85
C ALA A 283 14.10 -0.43 -8.36
N LEU A 284 12.96 -0.58 -9.04
CA LEU A 284 12.92 -0.75 -10.50
C LEU A 284 13.40 0.52 -11.23
N GLU A 285 13.00 1.71 -10.77
CA GLU A 285 13.38 2.99 -11.37
C GLU A 285 14.90 3.23 -11.35
N VAL A 286 15.62 2.71 -10.34
CA VAL A 286 17.10 2.80 -10.25
C VAL A 286 17.82 1.58 -10.84
N GLY A 287 17.14 0.75 -11.63
CA GLY A 287 17.78 -0.36 -12.35
C GLY A 287 18.16 -1.56 -11.48
N ALA A 288 17.49 -1.79 -10.35
CA ALA A 288 17.83 -2.91 -9.46
C ALA A 288 17.64 -4.30 -10.12
N THR A 289 16.96 -4.39 -11.27
CA THR A 289 16.85 -5.63 -12.08
C THR A 289 18.22 -6.13 -12.53
N ASP A 290 19.11 -5.23 -12.92
CA ASP A 290 20.47 -5.58 -13.37
C ASP A 290 21.29 -6.10 -12.20
N PHE A 291 21.12 -5.49 -11.02
CA PHE A 291 21.72 -5.95 -9.77
C PHE A 291 21.24 -7.35 -9.39
N ALA A 292 19.92 -7.62 -9.48
CA ALA A 292 19.36 -8.94 -9.19
C ALA A 292 19.87 -10.01 -10.18
N ALA A 293 19.97 -9.68 -11.47
CA ALA A 293 20.52 -10.56 -12.50
C ALA A 293 22.00 -10.88 -12.25
N ALA A 294 22.80 -9.88 -11.86
CA ALA A 294 24.21 -10.06 -11.53
C ALA A 294 24.42 -10.98 -10.31
N LEU A 295 23.55 -10.86 -9.28
CA LEU A 295 23.55 -11.76 -8.12
C LEU A 295 23.24 -13.21 -8.51
N ALA A 296 22.22 -13.43 -9.34
CA ALA A 296 21.83 -14.77 -9.80
C ALA A 296 22.94 -15.44 -10.64
N GLY A 297 23.69 -14.65 -11.42
CA GLY A 297 24.83 -15.11 -12.21
C GLY A 297 26.14 -15.29 -11.44
N GLY A 298 26.15 -15.20 -10.10
CA GLY A 298 27.35 -15.36 -9.28
C GLY A 298 28.37 -14.20 -9.36
N ARG A 299 28.00 -13.09 -10.02
CA ARG A 299 28.84 -11.89 -10.21
C ARG A 299 28.55 -10.77 -9.21
N GLY A 300 27.80 -11.08 -8.14
CA GLY A 300 27.30 -10.13 -7.15
C GLY A 300 28.36 -9.54 -6.20
N ARG A 301 29.31 -8.80 -6.74
CA ARG A 301 29.93 -7.64 -6.09
C ARG A 301 30.03 -6.54 -7.14
N MET A 302 29.06 -5.65 -7.18
CA MET A 302 29.34 -4.30 -7.64
C MET A 302 29.99 -3.56 -6.48
N SER A 303 31.12 -2.92 -6.80
CA SER A 303 31.92 -2.06 -5.94
C SER A 303 31.05 -0.99 -5.29
#